data_AF-A0A940C7K0-F1
#
_entry.id   AF-A0A940C7K0-F1
#
_cell.length_a   1.000
_cell.length_b   1.000
_cell.length_c   1.000
_cell.angle_alpha   90.00
_cell.angle_beta   90.00
_cell.angle_gamma   90.00
#
_symmetry.space_group_name_H-M   'P 1'
#
loop_
_entity.id
_entity.type
_entity.pdbx_description
1 polymer ?
#
loop_
_entity_poly.entity_id
_entity_poly.type
_entity_poly.pdbx_seq_one_letter_code
_entity_poly.pdbx_strand_id
1 'polypeptide(L)'
;YMPVTEKGFDEYLPDAVSTLESPRYKSLYNTFMAMQKDYRFYTPPQYSFYLDKETLFEKNIRTILSEESKEYLGKETDKDKELIKCRDEALDRLKEIME
;
A
#
# COMPACT_ATOMS: atom_id res chain seq x y z
N TYR A 1 -23.14 5.61 -5.49
CA TYR A 1 -22.13 4.88 -4.69
C TYR A 1 -20.97 4.54 -5.63
N MET A 2 -19.70 4.59 -5.20
CA MET A 2 -18.58 4.22 -6.07
C MET A 2 -18.41 2.70 -6.10
N PRO A 3 -18.17 2.09 -7.28
CA PRO A 3 -17.87 0.67 -7.36
C PRO A 3 -16.54 0.36 -6.67
N VAL A 4 -16.48 -0.77 -5.97
CA VAL A 4 -15.28 -1.25 -5.26
C VAL A 4 -14.77 -2.55 -5.88
N THR A 5 -15.53 -3.12 -6.81
CA THR A 5 -15.25 -4.40 -7.47
C THR A 5 -14.95 -4.17 -8.95
N GLU A 6 -14.17 -5.07 -9.54
CA GLU A 6 -13.85 -5.09 -10.97
C GLU A 6 -15.11 -5.01 -11.85
N LYS A 7 -16.08 -5.88 -11.61
CA LYS A 7 -17.40 -5.83 -12.29
C LYS A 7 -18.10 -4.47 -12.14
N GLY A 8 -17.96 -3.85 -10.97
CA GLY A 8 -18.44 -2.50 -10.70
C GLY A 8 -17.90 -1.46 -11.68
N PHE A 9 -16.60 -1.53 -11.96
CA PHE A 9 -15.91 -0.60 -12.86
C PHE A 9 -16.09 -0.95 -14.34
N ASP A 10 -16.13 -2.23 -14.67
CA ASP A 10 -16.16 -2.70 -16.06
C ASP A 10 -17.56 -2.70 -16.64
N GLU A 11 -18.56 -3.11 -15.87
CA GLU A 11 -19.93 -3.32 -16.35
C GLU A 11 -20.86 -2.17 -15.93
N TYR A 12 -20.91 -1.84 -14.64
CA TYR A 12 -21.96 -0.97 -14.12
C TYR A 12 -21.65 0.54 -14.20
N LEU A 13 -20.38 0.92 -14.04
CA LEU A 13 -19.97 2.33 -14.04
C LEU A 13 -20.10 3.01 -15.41
N PRO A 14 -19.70 2.41 -16.54
CA PRO A 14 -19.84 3.03 -17.86
C PRO A 14 -21.30 3.32 -18.19
N ASP A 15 -22.20 2.38 -17.88
CA ASP A 15 -23.64 2.51 -18.10
C ASP A 15 -24.24 3.63 -17.26
N ALA A 16 -23.88 3.72 -15.98
CA ALA A 16 -24.32 4.81 -15.10
C ALA A 16 -23.81 6.19 -15.55
N VAL A 17 -22.58 6.26 -16.07
CA VAL A 17 -22.01 7.52 -16.59
C VAL A 17 -22.69 7.96 -17.89
N SER A 18 -23.13 7.01 -18.72
CA SER A 18 -23.83 7.30 -19.97
C SER A 18 -25.17 8.02 -19.72
N THR A 19 -25.90 7.61 -18.68
CA THR A 19 -27.21 8.16 -18.30
C THR A 19 -27.14 9.47 -17.51
N LEU A 20 -25.94 9.90 -17.13
CA LEU A 20 -25.76 11.07 -16.27
C LEU A 20 -25.88 12.39 -17.03
N GLU A 21 -26.79 13.28 -16.63
CA GLU A 21 -26.98 14.55 -17.35
C GLU A 21 -25.91 15.60 -17.02
N SER A 22 -25.39 15.58 -15.78
CA SER A 22 -24.48 16.62 -15.32
C SER A 22 -23.08 16.46 -15.92
N PRO A 23 -22.56 17.47 -16.66
CA PRO A 23 -21.26 17.40 -17.31
C PRO A 23 -20.10 17.33 -16.31
N ARG A 24 -20.25 17.94 -15.13
CA ARG A 24 -19.23 17.93 -14.07
C ARG A 24 -18.98 16.51 -13.55
N TYR A 25 -20.04 15.78 -13.25
CA TYR A 25 -19.92 14.41 -12.74
C TYR A 25 -19.46 13.44 -13.83
N LYS A 26 -19.87 13.64 -15.09
CA LYS A 26 -19.34 12.88 -16.24
C LYS A 26 -17.81 13.00 -16.33
N SER A 27 -17.29 14.22 -16.26
CA SER A 27 -15.84 14.45 -16.27
C SER A 27 -15.13 13.76 -15.09
N LEU A 28 -15.69 13.85 -13.88
CA LEU A 28 -15.12 13.20 -12.70
C LEU A 28 -15.01 11.67 -12.89
N TYR A 29 -16.09 11.02 -13.31
CA TYR A 29 -16.11 9.56 -13.47
C TYR A 29 -15.23 9.08 -14.63
N ASN A 30 -15.14 9.86 -15.72
CA ASN A 30 -14.23 9.53 -16.82
C ASN A 30 -12.76 9.57 -16.39
N THR A 31 -12.35 10.61 -15.65
CA THR A 31 -11.00 10.69 -15.09
C THR A 31 -10.73 9.54 -14.13
N PHE A 32 -11.72 9.19 -13.30
CA PHE A 32 -11.62 8.09 -12.37
C PHE A 32 -11.45 6.72 -13.06
N MET A 33 -12.22 6.45 -14.12
CA MET A 33 -12.07 5.24 -14.94
C MET A 33 -10.72 5.18 -15.64
N ALA A 34 -10.20 6.32 -16.10
CA ALA A 34 -8.88 6.37 -16.71
C ALA A 34 -7.78 6.03 -15.69
N MET A 35 -7.85 6.61 -14.50
CA MET A 35 -6.90 6.32 -13.42
C MET A 35 -6.99 4.87 -12.94
N GLN A 36 -8.19 4.30 -12.83
CA GLN A 36 -8.36 2.93 -12.33
C GLN A 36 -7.61 1.90 -13.19
N LYS A 37 -7.44 2.12 -14.50
CA LYS A 37 -6.71 1.20 -15.39
C LYS A 37 -5.26 0.99 -14.99
N ASP A 38 -4.66 1.96 -14.31
CA ASP A 38 -3.29 1.89 -13.82
C ASP A 38 -3.19 1.17 -12.46
N TYR A 39 -4.32 0.86 -11.82
CA TYR A 39 -4.38 0.12 -10.57
C TYR A 39 -4.87 -1.31 -10.80
N ARG A 40 -4.29 -2.25 -10.05
CA ARG A 40 -4.74 -3.63 -10.03
C ARG A 40 -5.67 -3.87 -8.86
N PHE A 41 -6.83 -4.47 -9.10
CA PHE A 41 -7.67 -4.95 -8.01
C PHE A 41 -6.92 -5.98 -7.17
N TYR A 42 -6.87 -5.73 -5.87
CA TYR A 42 -6.28 -6.63 -4.90
C TYR A 42 -7.38 -7.37 -4.16
N THR A 43 -7.33 -8.70 -4.20
CA THR A 43 -8.16 -9.54 -3.35
C THR A 43 -7.29 -10.06 -2.21
N PRO A 44 -7.63 -9.75 -0.94
CA PRO A 44 -6.86 -10.24 0.18
C PRO A 44 -7.00 -11.78 0.29
N PRO A 45 -5.97 -12.46 0.81
CA PRO A 45 -6.04 -13.87 1.20
C PRO A 45 -7.25 -14.16 2.08
N GLN A 46 -8.03 -15.20 1.73
CA GLN A 46 -9.25 -15.59 2.42
C GLN A 46 -8.93 -16.46 3.65
N TYR A 47 -8.15 -15.93 4.59
CA TYR A 47 -7.79 -16.60 5.85
C TYR A 47 -8.34 -15.81 7.04
N SER A 48 -8.87 -16.49 8.05
CA SER A 48 -9.54 -15.84 9.19
C SER A 48 -8.65 -14.87 9.96
N PHE A 49 -7.34 -15.14 9.99
CA PHE A 49 -6.34 -14.34 10.71
C PHE A 49 -5.45 -13.49 9.79
N TYR A 50 -5.78 -13.35 8.50
CA TYR A 50 -4.93 -12.60 7.55
C TYR A 50 -4.70 -11.16 7.99
N LEU A 51 -5.77 -10.45 8.37
CA LEU A 51 -5.69 -9.05 8.76
C LEU A 51 -4.84 -8.84 10.01
N ASP A 52 -4.94 -9.74 10.98
CA ASP A 52 -4.15 -9.69 12.21
C ASP A 52 -2.66 -9.90 11.90
N LYS A 53 -2.35 -10.82 10.98
CA LYS A 53 -0.97 -11.09 10.54
C LYS A 53 -0.37 -9.91 9.76
N GLU A 54 -1.13 -9.30 8.85
CA GLU A 54 -0.71 -8.07 8.15
C GLU A 54 -0.46 -6.93 9.13
N THR A 55 -1.38 -6.71 10.06
CA THR A 55 -1.26 -5.64 11.06
C THR A 55 -0.04 -5.85 11.95
N LEU A 56 0.20 -7.10 12.39
CA LEU A 56 1.36 -7.46 13.19
C LEU A 56 2.66 -7.26 12.40
N PHE A 57 2.68 -7.69 11.14
CA PHE A 57 3.81 -7.51 10.23
C PHE A 57 4.15 -6.03 10.03
N GLU A 58 3.16 -5.19 9.71
CA GLU A 58 3.35 -3.75 9.54
C GLU A 58 3.89 -3.12 10.83
N LYS A 59 3.32 -3.48 11.98
CA LYS A 59 3.75 -2.96 13.28
C LYS A 59 5.20 -3.33 13.58
N ASN A 60 5.60 -4.57 13.31
CA ASN A 60 6.96 -5.03 13.55
C ASN A 60 7.96 -4.31 12.64
N ILE A 61 7.65 -4.20 11.34
CA ILE A 61 8.48 -3.44 10.39
C ILE A 61 8.64 -2.00 10.82
N ARG A 62 7.54 -1.32 11.14
CA ARG A 62 7.56 0.07 11.53
C ARG A 62 8.39 0.28 12.80
N THR A 63 8.31 -0.64 13.75
CA THR A 63 9.08 -0.59 15.00
C THR A 63 10.57 -0.70 14.71
N ILE A 64 11.00 -1.74 13.99
CA ILE A 64 12.41 -1.94 13.63
C ILE A 64 12.95 -0.74 12.84
N LEU A 65 12.28 -0.35 11.75
CA LEU A 65 12.76 0.77 10.94
C LEU A 65 12.81 2.09 11.73
N SER A 66 11.90 2.30 12.69
CA SER A 66 11.95 3.48 13.54
C SER A 66 13.10 3.45 14.54
N GLU A 67 13.45 2.27 15.07
CA GLU A 67 14.61 2.09 15.97
C GLU A 67 15.92 2.30 15.22
N GLU A 68 16.07 1.64 14.07
CA GLU A 68 17.23 1.75 13.18
C GLU A 68 17.41 3.19 12.68
N SER A 69 16.32 3.89 12.33
CA SER A 69 16.37 5.29 11.92
C SER A 69 16.88 6.21 13.05
N LYS A 70 16.47 5.96 14.30
CA LYS A 70 16.98 6.71 15.46
C LYS A 70 18.46 6.43 15.70
N GLU A 71 18.86 5.17 15.59
CA GLU A 71 20.27 4.78 15.75
C GLU A 71 21.15 5.41 14.67
N TYR A 72 20.69 5.40 13.41
CA TYR A 72 21.38 6.04 12.30
C TYR A 72 21.53 7.56 12.51
N LEU A 73 20.46 8.24 12.91
CA LEU A 73 20.49 9.69 13.18
C LEU A 73 21.38 10.07 14.37
N GLY A 74 21.62 9.15 15.30
CA GLY A 74 22.49 9.35 16.46
C GLY A 74 23.99 9.18 16.19
N LYS A 75 24.39 8.68 15.01
CA LYS A 75 25.80 8.45 14.65
C LYS A 75 26.37 9.63 13.84
N GLU A 76 27.50 10.19 14.29
CA GLU A 76 28.19 11.32 13.62
C GLU A 76 29.23 10.90 12.55
N THR A 77 29.42 9.59 12.31
CA THR A 77 30.45 9.04 11.41
C THR A 77 30.00 8.86 9.94
N ASP A 78 30.95 8.47 9.07
CA ASP A 78 30.80 8.24 7.62
C ASP A 78 29.46 7.57 7.26
N LYS A 79 28.52 8.41 6.79
CA LYS A 79 27.08 8.12 6.76
C LYS A 79 26.70 7.01 5.79
N ASP A 80 27.48 6.78 4.74
CA ASP A 80 27.12 5.83 3.69
C ASP A 80 27.43 4.38 4.08
N LYS A 81 28.55 4.13 4.77
CA LYS A 81 28.91 2.78 5.25
C LYS A 81 28.04 2.34 6.42
N GLU A 82 27.73 3.26 7.33
CA GLU A 82 26.83 2.99 8.45
C GLU A 82 25.39 2.73 7.99
N LEU A 83 24.94 3.38 6.91
CA LEU A 83 23.61 3.15 6.34
C LEU A 83 23.48 1.75 5.74
N ILE A 84 24.50 1.28 5.02
CA ILE A 84 24.51 -0.09 4.46
C ILE A 84 24.48 -1.13 5.58
N LYS A 85 25.28 -0.92 6.64
CA LYS A 85 25.33 -1.81 7.79
C LYS A 85 23.99 -1.86 8.54
N CYS A 86 23.43 -0.70 8.86
CA CYS A 86 22.13 -0.56 9.53
C CYS A 86 21.00 -1.20 8.70
N ARG A 87 21.03 -1.05 7.37
CA ARG A 87 20.09 -1.73 6.47
C ARG A 87 20.19 -3.26 6.59
N ASP A 88 21.40 -3.80 6.53
CA ASP A 88 21.62 -5.25 6.55
C ASP A 88 21.21 -5.84 7.91
N GLU A 89 21.53 -5.16 9.01
CA GLU A 89 21.10 -5.52 10.37
C GLU A 89 19.57 -5.47 10.53
N ALA A 90 18.92 -4.44 10.01
CA ALA A 90 17.46 -4.33 10.01
C ALA A 90 16.80 -5.47 9.22
N LEU A 91 17.39 -5.86 8.09
CA LEU A 91 16.88 -6.91 7.22
C LEU A 91 17.01 -8.28 7.90
N ASP A 92 18.12 -8.55 8.58
CA ASP A 92 18.31 -9.81 9.32
C ASP A 92 17.35 -9.91 10.51
N ARG A 93 17.14 -8.83 11.28
CA ARG A 93 16.11 -8.79 12.35
C ARG A 93 14.71 -9.05 11.81
N LEU A 94 14.38 -8.52 10.62
CA LEU A 94 13.10 -8.78 9.99
C LEU A 94 12.92 -10.25 9.58
N LYS A 95 13.98 -10.89 9.07
CA LYS A 95 13.94 -12.33 8.75
C LYS A 95 13.71 -13.17 10.00
N GLU A 96 14.37 -12.87 11.11
CA GLU A 96 14.19 -13.59 12.38
C GLU A 96 12.76 -13.52 12.92
N ILE A 97 12.05 -12.40 12.72
CA ILE A 97 10.65 -12.24 13.14
C ILE A 97 9.68 -12.97 12.19
N MET A 98 10.10 -13.24 10.96
CA MET A 98 9.29 -13.91 9.93
C MET A 98 9.45 -15.43 9.90
N GLU A 99 10.52 -15.99 10.48
CA GLU A 99 10.68 -17.44 10.73
C GLU A 99 9.87 -17.92 11.94
#